data_AF-A0A8S0G115-F1
#
_entry.id   AF-A0A8S0G115-F1
#
_cell.length_a   1.000
_cell.length_b   1.000
_cell.length_c   1.000
_cell.angle_alpha   90.00
_cell.angle_beta   90.00
_cell.angle_gamma   90.00
#
_symmetry.space_group_name_H-M   'P 1'
#
loop_
_entity.id
_entity.type
_entity.pdbx_description
1 polymer ?
#
loop_
_entity_poly.entity_id
_entity_poly.type
_entity_poly.pdbx_seq_one_letter_code
_entity_poly.pdbx_strand_id
1 'polypeptide(L)'
;MDDGNRAYCNLNEGIGKVMRFGAYGEDVLTRHRWMRDVLMPVLSAALGRMERGIDLTAMMAQGITMGDEFHQRNIASSALLMRTLAPQIARLDHDKQHIAEVMDFLSVTDQFFLNLAMAYCKAAMDAGAMIRAGSIVTAMTRNGNMFGIRVSGLGERWFTAPVNTPQASVFHRLLAGAGEPGYGR
;
A
#
# COMPACT_ATOMS: atom_id res chain seq x y z
N MET A 1 2.93 -14.98 -10.78
CA MET A 1 4.16 -14.33 -11.26
C MET A 1 5.28 -15.25 -10.89
N ASP A 2 5.95 -15.80 -11.91
CA ASP A 2 6.85 -16.96 -11.76
C ASP A 2 8.33 -16.53 -11.73
N ASP A 3 8.60 -15.22 -11.75
CA ASP A 3 9.95 -14.64 -11.83
C ASP A 3 10.75 -14.70 -10.50
N GLY A 4 10.12 -15.19 -9.42
CA GLY A 4 10.76 -15.42 -8.12
C GLY A 4 11.22 -14.17 -7.36
N ASN A 5 11.02 -12.97 -7.92
CA ASN A 5 11.39 -11.71 -7.27
C ASN A 5 10.43 -11.35 -6.12
N ARG A 6 10.91 -10.49 -5.22
CA ARG A 6 10.18 -10.08 -4.02
C ARG A 6 10.15 -8.57 -3.90
N ALA A 7 9.01 -8.03 -3.51
CA ALA A 7 8.81 -6.62 -3.19
C ALA A 7 8.16 -6.48 -1.82
N TYR A 8 8.38 -5.35 -1.18
CA TYR A 8 7.96 -5.09 0.19
C TYR A 8 7.36 -3.70 0.33
N CYS A 9 6.38 -3.57 1.21
CA CYS A 9 5.81 -2.30 1.65
C CYS A 9 5.62 -2.34 3.17
N ASN A 10 5.42 -1.17 3.78
CA ASN A 10 4.86 -1.09 5.12
C ASN A 10 3.34 -1.36 5.09
N LEU A 11 2.71 -1.50 6.26
CA LEU A 11 1.26 -1.57 6.37
C LEU A 11 0.63 -0.16 6.36
N ASN A 12 -0.62 -0.07 5.91
CA ASN A 12 -1.40 1.14 6.05
C ASN A 12 -1.69 1.39 7.54
N GLU A 13 -1.54 2.64 7.97
CA GLU A 13 -1.67 3.07 9.36
C GLU A 13 -3.12 3.36 9.80
N GLY A 14 -4.09 3.23 8.89
CA GLY A 14 -5.48 3.60 9.13
C GLY A 14 -5.80 5.04 8.72
N ILE A 15 -6.91 5.53 9.27
CA ILE A 15 -7.48 6.86 9.02
C ILE A 15 -6.93 7.87 10.05
N GLY A 16 -6.79 9.13 9.64
CA GLY A 16 -6.45 10.25 10.52
C GLY A 16 -4.99 10.68 10.43
N LYS A 17 -4.43 11.18 11.55
CA LYS A 17 -3.04 11.61 11.63
C LYS A 17 -2.11 10.40 11.50
N VAL A 18 -1.25 10.39 10.49
CA VAL A 18 -0.41 9.24 10.13
C VAL A 18 1.01 9.68 9.80
N MET A 19 1.97 8.80 10.05
CA MET A 19 3.39 9.06 9.85
C MET A 19 3.73 9.27 8.37
N ARG A 20 3.05 8.58 7.46
CA ARG A 20 3.23 8.78 6.00
C ARG A 20 2.93 10.21 5.51
N PHE A 21 2.24 11.01 6.31
CA PHE A 21 1.99 12.44 6.06
C PHE A 21 2.77 13.36 7.02
N GLY A 22 3.79 12.84 7.70
CA GLY A 22 4.68 13.61 8.56
C GLY A 22 4.18 13.85 9.99
N ALA A 23 3.08 13.24 10.42
CA ALA A 23 2.63 13.34 11.82
C ALA A 23 3.41 12.37 12.72
N TYR A 24 3.86 12.83 13.88
CA TYR A 24 4.68 12.04 14.82
C TYR A 24 4.31 12.25 16.30
N GLY A 25 3.07 12.69 16.58
CA GLY A 25 2.56 12.86 17.93
C GLY A 25 2.39 11.54 18.69
N GLU A 26 2.12 11.62 20.00
CA GLU A 26 1.97 10.43 20.86
C GLU A 26 0.84 9.50 20.39
N ASP A 27 -0.21 10.05 19.79
CA ASP A 27 -1.31 9.29 19.19
C ASP A 27 -0.85 8.43 17.99
N VAL A 28 0.05 8.97 17.16
CA VAL A 28 0.66 8.23 16.04
C VAL A 28 1.62 7.16 16.55
N LEU A 29 2.48 7.51 17.52
CA LEU A 29 3.45 6.57 18.10
C LEU A 29 2.75 5.42 18.84
N THR A 30 1.69 5.72 19.60
CA THR A 30 0.85 4.71 20.27
C THR A 30 0.27 3.74 19.25
N ARG A 31 -0.27 4.24 18.12
CA ARG A 31 -0.79 3.39 17.06
C ARG A 31 0.29 2.53 16.42
N HIS A 32 1.48 3.05 16.18
CA HIS A 32 2.59 2.24 15.67
C HIS A 32 3.04 1.14 16.63
N ARG A 33 3.08 1.42 17.94
CA ARG A 33 3.35 0.39 18.95
C ARG A 33 2.25 -0.68 18.93
N TRP A 34 0.98 -0.28 18.89
CA TRP A 34 -0.14 -1.21 18.72
C TRP A 34 -0.03 -2.01 17.41
N MET A 35 0.32 -1.38 16.29
CA MET A 35 0.49 -2.09 15.02
C MET A 35 1.60 -3.14 15.12
N ARG A 36 2.72 -2.82 15.78
CA ARG A 36 3.84 -3.74 16.01
C ARG A 36 3.47 -4.89 16.95
N ASP A 37 2.76 -4.59 18.04
CA ASP A 37 2.53 -5.52 19.14
C ASP A 37 1.24 -6.35 18.98
N VAL A 38 0.29 -5.87 18.17
CA VAL A 38 -1.05 -6.47 17.99
C VAL A 38 -1.35 -6.77 16.52
N LEU A 39 -1.38 -5.75 15.65
CA LEU A 39 -1.80 -5.92 14.24
C LEU A 39 -0.89 -6.87 13.47
N MET A 40 0.42 -6.62 13.48
CA MET A 40 1.39 -7.38 12.71
C MET A 40 1.48 -8.84 13.17
N PRO A 41 1.54 -9.17 14.48
CA PRO A 41 1.53 -10.56 14.95
C PRO A 41 0.29 -11.34 14.53
N VAL A 42 -0.91 -10.76 14.67
CA VAL A 42 -2.17 -11.42 14.27
C VAL A 42 -2.21 -11.67 12.76
N LEU A 43 -1.85 -10.66 11.95
CA LEU A 43 -1.79 -10.82 10.49
C LEU A 43 -0.73 -11.85 10.07
N SER A 44 0.44 -11.83 10.71
CA SER A 44 1.51 -12.80 10.44
C SER A 44 1.06 -14.22 10.76
N ALA A 45 0.40 -14.43 11.90
CA ALA A 45 -0.13 -15.74 12.28
C ALA A 45 -1.23 -16.22 11.32
N ALA A 46 -2.13 -15.33 10.90
CA ALA A 46 -3.17 -15.64 9.92
C ALA A 46 -2.56 -16.04 8.56
N LEU A 47 -1.59 -15.27 8.07
CA LEU A 47 -0.88 -15.56 6.82
C LEU A 47 -0.05 -16.84 6.89
N GLY A 48 0.55 -17.14 8.05
CA GLY A 48 1.31 -18.38 8.28
C GLY A 48 0.49 -19.66 8.15
N ARG A 49 -0.85 -19.56 8.23
CA ARG A 49 -1.78 -20.69 7.99
C ARG A 49 -2.12 -20.89 6.51
N MET A 50 -1.65 -20.00 5.63
CA MET A 50 -1.96 -20.01 4.20
C MET A 50 -0.76 -20.54 3.42
N GLU A 51 -0.77 -21.82 3.04
CA GLU A 51 0.35 -22.48 2.34
C GLU A 51 0.80 -21.75 1.06
N ARG A 52 -0.17 -21.16 0.33
CA ARG A 52 0.08 -20.47 -0.95
C ARG A 52 0.02 -18.94 -0.84
N GLY A 53 -0.15 -18.41 0.37
CA GLY A 53 -0.43 -16.98 0.57
C GLY A 53 -1.74 -16.54 -0.10
N ILE A 54 -1.81 -15.26 -0.45
CA ILE A 54 -2.97 -14.62 -1.10
C ILE A 54 -2.61 -14.28 -2.55
N ASP A 55 -3.45 -14.71 -3.49
CA ASP A 55 -3.32 -14.33 -4.89
C ASP A 55 -3.79 -12.88 -5.10
N LEU A 56 -2.83 -11.96 -5.08
CA LEU A 56 -3.08 -10.54 -5.30
C LEU A 56 -3.48 -10.23 -6.75
N THR A 57 -3.06 -11.03 -7.75
CA THR A 57 -3.47 -10.85 -9.14
C THR A 57 -4.97 -11.06 -9.28
N ALA A 58 -5.48 -12.17 -8.75
CA ALA A 58 -6.91 -12.48 -8.78
C ALA A 58 -7.72 -11.45 -7.98
N MET A 59 -7.23 -11.03 -6.81
CA MET A 59 -7.90 -10.03 -5.98
C MET A 59 -7.98 -8.67 -6.65
N MET A 60 -6.88 -8.21 -7.27
CA MET A 60 -6.87 -6.95 -8.03
C MET A 60 -7.77 -7.04 -9.27
N ALA A 61 -7.75 -8.15 -10.02
CA ALA A 61 -8.64 -8.34 -11.15
C ALA A 61 -10.13 -8.20 -10.74
N GLN A 62 -10.51 -8.76 -9.58
CA GLN A 62 -11.84 -8.57 -9.03
C GLN A 62 -12.08 -7.13 -8.54
N GLY A 63 -11.10 -6.50 -7.88
CA GLY A 63 -11.20 -5.13 -7.39
C GLY A 63 -11.51 -4.12 -8.49
N ILE A 64 -10.88 -4.25 -9.67
CA ILE A 64 -11.12 -3.39 -10.83
C ILE A 64 -12.60 -3.45 -11.26
N THR A 65 -13.18 -4.66 -11.33
CA THR A 65 -14.59 -4.82 -11.75
C THR A 65 -15.58 -4.29 -10.72
N MET A 66 -15.13 -4.05 -9.49
CA MET A 66 -15.88 -3.44 -8.40
C MET A 66 -15.62 -1.92 -8.25
N GLY A 67 -14.83 -1.33 -9.16
CA GLY A 67 -14.61 0.12 -9.25
C GLY A 67 -13.41 0.65 -8.45
N ASP A 68 -12.50 -0.21 -8.01
CA ASP A 68 -11.20 0.24 -7.48
C ASP A 68 -10.22 0.60 -8.61
N GLU A 69 -9.30 1.52 -8.33
CA GLU A 69 -8.13 1.83 -9.18
C GLU A 69 -6.78 1.68 -8.47
N PHE A 70 -6.81 1.32 -7.18
CA PHE A 70 -5.66 0.96 -6.34
C PHE A 70 -4.69 2.06 -5.94
N HIS A 71 -5.02 3.32 -6.21
CA HIS A 71 -4.24 4.47 -5.79
C HIS A 71 -5.06 5.40 -4.88
N GLN A 72 -6.17 5.95 -5.34
CA GLN A 72 -7.11 6.75 -4.54
C GLN A 72 -8.27 5.93 -3.95
N ARG A 73 -8.75 4.89 -4.64
CA ARG A 73 -9.90 4.07 -4.26
C ARG A 73 -9.51 2.60 -4.20
N ASN A 74 -9.63 2.04 -2.98
CA ASN A 74 -9.22 0.68 -2.62
C ASN A 74 -10.29 -0.05 -1.79
N ILE A 75 -11.54 0.44 -1.82
CA ILE A 75 -12.62 0.00 -0.92
C ILE A 75 -12.93 -1.49 -1.16
N ALA A 76 -13.10 -1.88 -2.42
CA ALA A 76 -13.47 -3.24 -2.74
C ALA A 76 -12.37 -4.22 -2.35
N SER A 77 -11.11 -3.90 -2.64
CA SER A 77 -9.98 -4.77 -2.41
C SER A 77 -9.60 -4.87 -0.95
N SER A 78 -9.74 -3.78 -0.18
CA SER A 78 -9.60 -3.82 1.29
C SER A 78 -10.67 -4.73 1.90
N ALA A 79 -11.91 -4.66 1.43
CA ALA A 79 -12.98 -5.56 1.88
C ALA A 79 -12.76 -7.02 1.45
N LEU A 80 -12.30 -7.26 0.21
CA LEU A 80 -11.98 -8.61 -0.28
C LEU A 80 -10.81 -9.22 0.50
N LEU A 81 -9.81 -8.41 0.86
CA LEU A 81 -8.69 -8.83 1.68
C LEU A 81 -9.16 -9.20 3.09
N MET A 82 -9.94 -8.32 3.74
CA MET A 82 -10.53 -8.59 5.05
C MET A 82 -11.36 -9.88 5.00
N ARG A 83 -12.23 -10.05 4.00
CA ARG A 83 -13.03 -11.27 3.80
C ARG A 83 -12.17 -12.53 3.70
N THR A 84 -11.02 -12.42 3.05
CA THR A 84 -10.07 -13.54 2.87
C THR A 84 -9.35 -13.88 4.17
N LEU A 85 -8.95 -12.86 4.93
CA LEU A 85 -8.20 -13.01 6.19
C LEU A 85 -9.09 -13.39 7.37
N ALA A 86 -10.33 -12.89 7.44
CA ALA A 86 -11.28 -13.09 8.53
C ALA A 86 -11.39 -14.55 9.01
N PRO A 87 -11.60 -15.56 8.14
CA PRO A 87 -11.67 -16.96 8.57
C PRO A 87 -10.35 -17.49 9.15
N GLN A 88 -9.20 -16.97 8.71
CA GLN A 88 -7.90 -17.38 9.26
C GLN A 88 -7.65 -16.73 10.62
N ILE A 89 -7.94 -15.43 10.74
CA ILE A 89 -7.83 -14.66 11.98
C ILE A 89 -8.75 -15.25 13.07
N ALA A 90 -10.01 -15.54 12.74
CA ALA A 90 -10.99 -16.05 13.70
C ALA A 90 -10.66 -17.44 14.29
N ARG A 91 -9.74 -18.18 13.66
CA ARG A 91 -9.31 -19.52 14.10
C ARG A 91 -7.94 -19.53 14.75
N LEU A 92 -7.33 -18.36 14.97
CA LEU A 92 -6.06 -18.27 15.67
C LEU A 92 -6.23 -18.61 17.14
N ASP A 93 -5.25 -19.32 17.69
CA ASP A 93 -5.03 -19.36 19.13
C ASP A 93 -4.25 -18.10 19.53
N HIS A 94 -5.00 -17.01 19.68
CA HIS A 94 -4.46 -15.68 19.99
C HIS A 94 -5.42 -14.98 20.95
N ASP A 95 -4.92 -13.95 21.64
CA ASP A 95 -5.75 -13.11 22.49
C ASP A 95 -6.98 -12.60 21.72
N LYS A 96 -8.18 -12.83 22.30
CA LYS A 96 -9.46 -12.52 21.65
C LYS A 96 -9.68 -11.02 21.48
N GLN A 97 -9.15 -10.21 22.40
CA GLN A 97 -9.22 -8.76 22.31
C GLN A 97 -8.34 -8.28 21.15
N HIS A 98 -7.13 -8.82 21.00
CA HIS A 98 -6.27 -8.54 19.85
C HIS A 98 -6.91 -8.93 18.51
N ILE A 99 -7.56 -10.10 18.45
CA ILE A 99 -8.32 -10.51 17.25
C ILE A 99 -9.42 -9.50 16.91
N ALA A 100 -10.21 -9.08 17.91
CA ALA A 100 -11.29 -8.11 17.74
C ALA A 100 -10.75 -6.77 17.22
N GLU A 101 -9.71 -6.22 17.86
CA GLU A 101 -9.10 -4.95 17.47
C GLU A 101 -8.55 -4.97 16.04
N VAL A 102 -7.97 -6.08 15.60
CA VAL A 102 -7.49 -6.22 14.21
C VAL A 102 -8.65 -6.29 13.22
N MET A 103 -9.71 -7.03 13.54
CA MET A 103 -10.91 -7.09 12.70
C MET A 103 -11.59 -5.72 12.59
N ASP A 104 -11.71 -4.98 13.70
CA ASP A 104 -12.25 -3.63 13.74
C ASP A 104 -11.39 -2.68 12.88
N PHE A 105 -10.07 -2.71 13.05
CA PHE A 105 -9.15 -1.90 12.27
C PHE A 105 -9.26 -2.15 10.75
N LEU A 106 -9.32 -3.42 10.33
CA LEU A 106 -9.47 -3.77 8.92
C LEU A 106 -10.83 -3.34 8.35
N SER A 107 -11.90 -3.40 9.17
CA SER A 107 -13.27 -3.07 8.74
C SER A 107 -13.48 -1.60 8.40
N VAL A 108 -12.70 -0.70 9.00
CA VAL A 108 -12.82 0.75 8.79
C VAL A 108 -11.72 1.34 7.91
N THR A 109 -10.71 0.54 7.51
CA THR A 109 -9.57 1.04 6.74
C THR A 109 -9.71 0.72 5.26
N ASP A 110 -10.53 1.52 4.56
CA ASP A 110 -10.79 1.37 3.12
C ASP A 110 -9.55 1.47 2.23
N GLN A 111 -8.47 2.08 2.73
CA GLN A 111 -7.21 2.24 1.99
C GLN A 111 -6.15 1.21 2.36
N PHE A 112 -6.49 0.18 3.15
CA PHE A 112 -5.51 -0.81 3.62
C PHE A 112 -4.80 -1.52 2.46
N PHE A 113 -5.54 -1.83 1.40
CA PHE A 113 -5.01 -2.54 0.23
C PHE A 113 -4.01 -1.72 -0.62
N LEU A 114 -3.99 -0.39 -0.50
CA LEU A 114 -3.10 0.49 -1.27
C LEU A 114 -1.63 0.03 -1.21
N ASN A 115 -1.16 -0.27 0.01
CA ASN A 115 0.23 -0.67 0.22
C ASN A 115 0.55 -2.00 -0.48
N LEU A 116 -0.38 -2.95 -0.45
CA LEU A 116 -0.22 -4.25 -1.11
C LEU A 116 -0.24 -4.11 -2.63
N ALA A 117 -1.10 -3.25 -3.18
CA ALA A 117 -1.12 -2.94 -4.60
C ALA A 117 0.20 -2.31 -5.06
N MET A 118 0.79 -1.40 -4.28
CA MET A 118 2.12 -0.84 -4.58
C MET A 118 3.20 -1.93 -4.60
N ALA A 119 3.23 -2.83 -3.61
CA ALA A 119 4.20 -3.93 -3.58
C ALA A 119 4.01 -4.90 -4.76
N TYR A 120 2.76 -5.22 -5.10
CA TYR A 120 2.42 -6.03 -6.26
C TYR A 120 2.91 -5.40 -7.57
N CYS A 121 2.59 -4.12 -7.81
CA CYS A 121 3.04 -3.38 -8.97
C CYS A 121 4.57 -3.30 -9.01
N LYS A 122 5.23 -3.11 -7.87
CA LYS A 122 6.70 -3.11 -7.79
C LYS A 122 7.28 -4.46 -8.22
N ALA A 123 6.73 -5.58 -7.73
CA ALA A 123 7.18 -6.91 -8.14
C ALA A 123 7.01 -7.12 -9.65
N ALA A 124 5.86 -6.74 -10.21
CA ALA A 124 5.60 -6.82 -11.64
C ALA A 124 6.58 -5.99 -12.47
N MET A 125 6.77 -4.73 -12.09
CA MET A 125 7.62 -3.81 -12.86
C MET A 125 9.11 -4.12 -12.72
N ASP A 126 9.54 -4.72 -11.60
CA ASP A 126 10.91 -5.20 -11.42
C ASP A 126 11.24 -6.37 -12.36
N ALA A 127 10.30 -7.28 -12.58
CA ALA A 127 10.46 -8.31 -13.61
C ALA A 127 10.62 -7.66 -15.00
N GLY A 128 9.80 -6.65 -15.33
CA GLY A 128 9.94 -5.88 -16.57
C GLY A 128 11.27 -5.12 -16.70
N ALA A 129 11.87 -4.70 -15.58
CA ALA A 129 13.18 -4.04 -15.56
C ALA A 129 14.33 -5.01 -15.90
N MET A 130 14.15 -6.31 -15.70
CA MET A 130 15.15 -7.33 -16.01
C MET A 130 15.28 -7.61 -17.51
N ILE A 131 14.36 -7.12 -18.34
CA ILE A 131 14.44 -7.24 -19.81
C ILE A 131 15.63 -6.45 -20.37
N ARG A 132 16.07 -5.38 -19.69
CA ARG A 132 17.24 -4.55 -20.06
C ARG A 132 17.22 -4.04 -21.51
N ALA A 133 16.04 -3.90 -22.10
CA ALA A 133 15.85 -3.46 -23.48
C ALA A 133 14.59 -2.60 -23.62
N GLY A 134 14.54 -1.81 -24.71
CA GLY A 134 13.39 -0.98 -25.04
C GLY A 134 13.21 0.26 -24.16
N SER A 135 12.05 0.91 -24.32
CA SER A 135 11.74 2.23 -23.76
C SER A 135 10.65 2.20 -22.67
N ILE A 136 10.34 1.02 -22.11
CA ILE A 136 9.31 0.87 -21.08
C ILE A 136 9.80 1.45 -19.74
N VAL A 137 9.02 2.36 -19.17
CA VAL A 137 9.23 2.89 -17.82
C VAL A 137 8.87 1.81 -16.80
N THR A 138 9.79 1.51 -15.89
CA THR A 138 9.66 0.44 -14.88
C THR A 138 9.65 0.94 -13.45
N ALA A 139 9.92 2.23 -13.24
CA ALA A 139 9.65 2.90 -11.97
C ALA A 139 9.28 4.36 -12.23
N MET A 140 8.33 4.87 -11.45
CA MET A 140 8.01 6.28 -11.33
C MET A 140 7.82 6.55 -9.84
N THR A 141 8.51 7.55 -9.30
CA THR A 141 8.47 7.83 -7.86
C THR A 141 8.79 9.29 -7.57
N ARG A 142 8.41 9.79 -6.39
CA ARG A 142 8.70 11.17 -5.96
C ARG A 142 8.96 11.28 -4.46
N ASN A 143 9.80 12.25 -4.09
CA ASN A 143 10.21 12.44 -2.69
C ASN A 143 9.79 13.79 -2.09
N GLY A 144 8.85 14.50 -2.72
CA GLY A 144 8.42 15.85 -2.32
C GLY A 144 9.30 16.98 -2.87
N ASN A 145 10.40 16.66 -3.54
CA ASN A 145 11.24 17.65 -4.24
C ASN A 145 11.47 17.25 -5.71
N MET A 146 11.89 16.01 -5.92
CA MET A 146 12.20 15.47 -7.24
C MET A 146 11.23 14.34 -7.60
N PHE A 147 10.85 14.29 -8.87
CA PHE A 147 10.24 13.14 -9.54
C PHE A 147 11.33 12.36 -10.27
N GLY A 148 11.29 11.03 -10.19
CA GLY A 148 12.28 10.14 -10.78
C GLY A 148 11.65 9.01 -11.57
N ILE A 149 12.25 8.65 -12.70
CA ILE A 149 11.89 7.47 -13.49
C ILE A 149 13.08 6.56 -13.75
N ARG A 150 12.75 5.28 -14.00
CA ARG A 150 13.67 4.29 -14.58
C ARG A 150 13.06 3.67 -15.83
N VAL A 151 13.90 3.32 -16.79
CA VAL A 151 13.51 2.72 -18.08
C VAL A 151 14.27 1.42 -18.27
N SER A 152 13.59 0.35 -18.69
CA SER A 152 14.16 -1.01 -18.79
C SER A 152 15.47 -1.05 -19.58
N GLY A 153 15.48 -0.49 -20.81
CA GLY A 153 16.68 -0.44 -21.66
C GLY A 153 17.83 0.43 -21.17
N LEU A 154 17.65 1.19 -20.10
CA LEU A 154 18.65 2.11 -19.54
C LEU A 154 19.21 1.63 -18.19
N GLY A 155 18.92 0.39 -17.81
CA GLY A 155 19.53 -0.27 -16.67
C GLY A 155 19.08 0.28 -15.31
N GLU A 156 20.05 0.62 -14.46
CA GLU A 156 19.82 1.15 -13.11
C GLU A 156 19.81 2.69 -13.06
N ARG A 157 19.96 3.37 -14.20
CA ARG A 157 20.05 4.83 -14.25
C ARG A 157 18.71 5.48 -13.87
N TRP A 158 18.77 6.45 -12.96
CA TRP A 158 17.67 7.35 -12.66
C TRP A 158 17.70 8.58 -13.55
N PHE A 159 16.51 8.98 -14.02
CA PHE A 159 16.27 10.27 -14.65
C PHE A 159 15.35 11.07 -13.74
N THR A 160 15.74 12.29 -13.38
CA THR A 160 15.04 13.08 -12.37
C THR A 160 14.76 14.49 -12.84
N ALA A 161 13.63 15.05 -12.43
CA ALA A 161 13.25 16.44 -12.62
C ALA A 161 12.54 16.97 -11.35
N PRO A 162 12.44 18.29 -11.15
CA PRO A 162 11.61 18.85 -10.08
C PRO A 162 10.18 18.32 -10.15
N VAL A 163 9.56 18.06 -9.00
CA VAL A 163 8.17 17.60 -8.93
C VAL A 163 7.21 18.72 -9.31
N ASN A 164 6.12 18.38 -10.00
CA ASN A 164 5.04 19.33 -10.27
C ASN A 164 4.15 19.50 -9.02
N THR A 165 3.62 20.70 -8.82
CA THR A 165 2.58 20.95 -7.82
C THR A 165 1.25 20.37 -8.31
N PRO A 166 0.61 19.45 -7.57
CA PRO A 166 -0.68 18.91 -7.95
C PRO A 166 -1.75 20.00 -7.98
N GLN A 167 -2.50 20.09 -9.08
CA GLN A 167 -3.72 20.91 -9.14
C GLN A 167 -4.91 20.03 -8.76
N ALA A 168 -5.30 20.08 -7.49
CA ALA A 168 -6.49 19.38 -7.00
C ALA A 168 -7.67 20.36 -6.86
N SER A 169 -8.88 19.88 -7.09
CA SER A 169 -10.09 20.58 -6.63
C SER A 169 -10.04 20.60 -5.10
N VAL A 170 -9.72 21.75 -4.52
CA VAL A 170 -9.61 21.90 -3.07
C VAL A 170 -10.99 21.73 -2.45
N PHE A 171 -11.10 20.86 -1.44
CA PHE A 171 -12.29 20.81 -0.58
C PHE A 171 -12.62 22.25 -0.11
N HIS A 172 -13.90 22.66 -0.17
CA HIS A 172 -14.41 24.03 0.03
C HIS A 172 -14.08 24.67 1.41
N ARG A 173 -13.14 24.17 2.20
CA ARG A 173 -12.70 24.80 3.47
C ARG A 173 -11.20 25.03 3.61
N LEU A 174 -10.39 24.76 2.59
CA LEU A 174 -8.99 25.17 2.59
C LEU A 174 -8.76 26.07 1.38
N LEU A 175 -8.15 27.23 1.62
CA LEU A 175 -7.98 28.32 0.65
C LEU A 175 -7.19 27.83 -0.58
N ALA A 176 -7.62 28.30 -1.76
CA ALA A 176 -6.89 28.12 -3.02
C ALA A 176 -5.46 28.63 -2.84
N GLY A 177 -4.46 27.73 -2.99
CA GLY A 177 -3.04 28.04 -2.83
C GLY A 177 -2.24 27.05 -1.97
N ALA A 178 -2.89 26.14 -1.24
CA ALA A 178 -2.24 25.16 -0.35
C ALA A 178 -1.87 23.82 -1.04
N GLY A 179 -1.35 23.88 -2.28
CA GLY A 179 -0.85 22.69 -2.97
C GLY A 179 0.57 22.37 -2.53
N GLU A 180 0.76 21.40 -1.66
CA GLU A 180 2.09 20.88 -1.32
C GLU A 180 2.67 20.06 -2.49
N PRO A 181 4.00 20.05 -2.69
CA PRO A 181 4.65 19.19 -3.66
C PRO A 181 4.25 17.71 -3.46
N GLY A 182 4.00 16.98 -4.54
CA GLY A 182 3.58 15.59 -4.45
C GLY A 182 4.63 14.70 -3.75
N TYR A 183 4.22 13.95 -2.72
CA TYR A 183 5.00 12.89 -2.07
C TYR A 183 4.40 11.52 -2.42
N GLY A 184 5.20 10.45 -2.50
CA GLY A 184 4.69 9.10 -2.76
C GLY A 184 5.65 8.23 -3.58
N ARG A 185 5.64 6.92 -3.31
CA ARG A 185 6.50 5.97 -4.01
C ARG A 185 5.93 5.56 -5.35
#